data_AF-A0A661IC39-F1
#
_entry.id   AF-A0A661IC39-F1
#
_cell.length_a   1.000
_cell.length_b   1.000
_cell.length_c   1.000
_cell.angle_alpha   90.00
_cell.angle_beta   90.00
_cell.angle_gamma   90.00
#
_symmetry.space_group_name_H-M   'P 1'
#
loop_
_entity.id
_entity.type
_entity.pdbx_description
1 polymer ?
#
loop_
_entity_poly.entity_id
_entity_poly.type
_entity_poly.pdbx_seq_one_letter_code
_entity_poly.pdbx_strand_id
1 'polypeptide(L)'
;MADSLKGKFFVASREIYGDNSVKYSNLDLSLTSETYDDSGNGFNWGDTEKGSKLLASAMLKSIGSPTIARIYTDKYTQSVIKNITQDNWTLEAIEVAKWINNNTEYNVAINEINEEEIQAQREEKERLEQRLAREKEREAQDKEERRIQREKEFQEKIQEKLKERELAVKKEQEEHERIEREEEFQRQKKIESLEDEAQVAAKAKEYKNRIIKYQNELKKYKVKLNQYQNEIDKYKLEMEQNKELLDEQKTEIQKYKEFIKLLNIPALYKKFINLNKS
;
A
#
# COMPACT_ATOMS: atom_id res chain seq x y z
N MET A 1 61.60 -22.84 -26.02
CA MET A 1 61.25 -21.55 -25.42
C MET A 1 62.34 -20.58 -25.79
N ALA A 2 62.08 -19.69 -26.74
CA ALA A 2 63.00 -18.61 -27.08
C ALA A 2 62.77 -17.49 -26.06
N ASP A 3 63.44 -17.59 -24.91
CA ASP A 3 63.42 -16.52 -23.94
C ASP A 3 63.95 -15.24 -24.59
N SER A 4 63.21 -14.13 -24.45
CA SER A 4 63.68 -12.82 -24.93
C SER A 4 65.05 -12.51 -24.32
N LEU A 5 66.05 -12.33 -25.19
CA LEU A 5 67.40 -11.93 -24.79
C LEU A 5 67.46 -10.44 -24.42
N LYS A 6 66.45 -9.63 -24.83
CA LYS A 6 66.38 -8.19 -24.55
C LYS A 6 66.15 -7.96 -23.05
N GLY A 7 67.04 -7.19 -22.41
CA GLY A 7 67.00 -6.90 -20.97
C GLY A 7 67.66 -7.96 -20.09
N LYS A 8 68.32 -8.97 -20.68
CA LYS A 8 69.15 -9.95 -19.96
C LYS A 8 70.62 -9.55 -20.04
N PHE A 9 71.30 -9.59 -18.91
CA PHE A 9 72.69 -9.15 -18.78
C PHE A 9 73.54 -10.21 -18.08
N PHE A 10 74.78 -10.32 -18.52
CA PHE A 10 75.88 -10.89 -17.76
C PHE A 10 76.51 -9.78 -16.94
N VAL A 11 76.64 -9.98 -15.64
CA VAL A 11 77.18 -8.99 -14.70
C VAL A 11 78.24 -9.65 -13.85
N ALA A 12 79.41 -9.05 -13.77
CA ALA A 12 80.46 -9.47 -12.85
C ALA A 12 81.03 -8.26 -12.10
N SER A 13 81.43 -8.50 -10.86
CA SER A 13 82.05 -7.50 -9.99
C SER A 13 82.99 -8.20 -9.03
N ARG A 14 84.30 -7.92 -9.13
CA ARG A 14 85.29 -8.46 -8.17
C ARG A 14 85.05 -7.93 -6.76
N GLU A 15 84.60 -6.68 -6.65
CA GLU A 15 84.32 -6.03 -5.36
C GLU A 15 83.10 -6.61 -4.65
N ILE A 16 82.03 -6.91 -5.39
CA ILE A 16 80.74 -7.31 -4.80
C ILE A 16 80.63 -8.82 -4.64
N TYR A 17 81.18 -9.59 -5.57
CA TYR A 17 80.95 -11.03 -5.62
C TYR A 17 82.25 -11.89 -5.53
N GLY A 18 83.39 -11.26 -5.29
CA GLY A 18 84.71 -11.91 -5.19
C GLY A 18 85.27 -12.33 -6.56
N ASP A 19 86.49 -12.87 -6.56
CA ASP A 19 87.27 -13.17 -7.78
C ASP A 19 86.67 -14.24 -8.71
N ASN A 20 85.46 -14.78 -8.43
CA ASN A 20 85.01 -16.04 -9.03
C ASN A 20 83.52 -16.12 -9.39
N SER A 21 82.74 -15.03 -9.42
CA SER A 21 81.31 -15.15 -9.72
C SER A 21 80.78 -14.13 -10.72
N VAL A 22 79.98 -14.66 -11.66
CA VAL A 22 79.30 -13.91 -12.72
C VAL A 22 77.83 -14.29 -12.66
N LYS A 23 76.94 -13.30 -12.80
CA LYS A 23 75.50 -13.51 -12.83
C LYS A 23 74.95 -13.36 -14.24
N TYR A 24 74.00 -14.19 -14.61
CA TYR A 24 73.19 -14.03 -15.82
C TYR A 24 71.73 -13.85 -15.42
N SER A 25 71.14 -12.69 -15.73
CA SER A 25 69.74 -12.37 -15.38
C SER A 25 69.42 -12.59 -13.88
N ASN A 26 70.32 -12.12 -13.00
CA ASN A 26 70.28 -12.28 -11.54
C ASN A 26 70.45 -13.70 -10.99
N LEU A 27 70.77 -14.69 -11.83
CA LEU A 27 71.12 -16.05 -11.43
C LEU A 27 72.63 -16.26 -11.49
N ASP A 28 73.19 -16.99 -10.52
CA ASP A 28 74.62 -17.32 -10.51
C ASP A 28 74.94 -18.28 -11.67
N LEU A 29 75.94 -17.91 -12.47
CA LEU A 29 76.40 -18.71 -13.60
C LEU A 29 77.10 -19.96 -13.06
N SER A 30 76.49 -21.13 -13.23
CA SER A 30 77.02 -22.38 -12.67
C SER A 30 78.20 -22.91 -13.49
N LEU A 31 79.31 -23.22 -12.83
CA LEU A 31 80.45 -23.95 -13.40
C LEU A 31 80.04 -25.41 -13.65
N THR A 32 79.81 -25.81 -14.90
CA THR A 32 79.72 -27.23 -15.24
C THR A 32 81.10 -27.70 -15.70
N SER A 33 81.79 -28.48 -14.86
CA SER A 33 83.17 -28.99 -15.04
C SER A 33 83.37 -29.95 -16.22
N GLU A 34 82.35 -30.17 -17.06
CA GLU A 34 82.33 -31.20 -18.11
C GLU A 34 83.43 -31.06 -19.19
N THR A 35 84.17 -29.95 -19.23
CA THR A 35 85.18 -29.69 -20.28
C THR A 35 86.58 -29.36 -19.78
N TYR A 36 86.77 -29.09 -18.49
CA TYR A 36 88.08 -28.74 -17.93
C TYR A 36 88.23 -29.37 -16.54
N ASP A 37 89.09 -30.39 -16.45
CA ASP A 37 89.36 -31.17 -15.22
C ASP A 37 89.88 -30.29 -14.08
N ASP A 38 89.42 -30.65 -12.87
CA ASP A 38 89.63 -30.06 -11.55
C ASP A 38 91.02 -29.40 -11.33
N SER A 39 91.05 -28.07 -11.25
CA SER A 39 91.89 -27.35 -10.28
C SER A 39 91.45 -25.90 -10.07
N GLY A 40 90.56 -25.68 -9.10
CA GLY A 40 90.62 -24.57 -8.14
C GLY A 40 90.42 -23.10 -8.57
N ASN A 41 90.39 -22.76 -9.85
CA ASN A 41 90.30 -21.35 -10.28
C ASN A 41 88.90 -21.05 -10.83
N GLY A 42 88.15 -20.12 -10.22
CA GLY A 42 86.84 -19.71 -10.71
C GLY A 42 86.94 -18.82 -11.96
N PHE A 43 85.88 -18.05 -12.23
CA PHE A 43 85.84 -17.20 -13.42
C PHE A 43 86.89 -16.10 -13.34
N ASN A 44 87.76 -16.01 -14.35
CA ASN A 44 88.63 -14.86 -14.56
C ASN A 44 88.23 -14.15 -15.87
N TRP A 45 88.70 -12.93 -16.06
CA TRP A 45 88.54 -12.17 -17.30
C TRP A 45 89.71 -11.20 -17.48
N GLY A 46 89.86 -10.64 -18.69
CA GLY A 46 90.99 -9.77 -19.04
C GLY A 46 92.26 -10.52 -19.46
N ASP A 47 92.20 -11.85 -19.51
CA ASP A 47 93.29 -12.71 -19.97
C ASP A 47 92.79 -13.84 -20.89
N THR A 48 93.66 -14.80 -21.18
CA THR A 48 93.34 -15.99 -21.99
C THR A 48 93.58 -17.29 -21.21
N GLU A 49 93.63 -17.20 -19.89
CA GLU A 49 93.89 -18.32 -18.99
C GLU A 49 92.63 -19.17 -18.80
N LYS A 50 92.76 -20.25 -18.01
CA LYS A 50 91.70 -21.23 -17.79
C LYS A 50 90.40 -20.60 -17.27
N GLY A 51 90.49 -19.64 -16.34
CA GLY A 51 89.33 -18.95 -15.78
C GLY A 51 88.53 -18.15 -16.82
N SER A 52 89.23 -17.47 -17.74
CA SER A 52 88.61 -16.73 -18.85
C SER A 52 87.95 -17.64 -19.87
N LYS A 53 88.54 -18.82 -20.11
CA LYS A 53 87.94 -19.86 -20.96
C LYS A 53 86.69 -20.47 -20.34
N LEU A 54 86.69 -20.69 -19.02
CA LEU A 54 85.52 -21.17 -18.29
C LEU A 54 84.37 -20.16 -18.37
N LEU A 55 84.66 -18.87 -18.19
CA LEU A 55 83.68 -17.80 -18.34
C LEU A 55 83.11 -17.74 -19.76
N ALA A 56 83.99 -17.75 -20.76
CA ALA A 56 83.60 -17.78 -22.17
C ALA A 56 82.66 -18.96 -22.49
N SER A 57 83.03 -20.17 -22.05
CA SER A 57 82.23 -21.38 -22.23
C SER A 57 80.84 -21.24 -21.60
N ALA A 58 80.78 -20.75 -20.36
CA ALA A 58 79.53 -20.59 -19.63
C ALA A 58 78.60 -19.55 -20.28
N MET A 59 79.12 -18.40 -20.72
CA MET A 59 78.32 -17.38 -21.42
C MET A 59 77.78 -17.89 -22.76
N LEU A 60 78.62 -18.58 -23.54
CA LEU A 60 78.19 -19.19 -24.81
C LEU A 60 77.14 -20.30 -24.59
N LYS A 61 77.28 -21.09 -23.52
CA LYS A 61 76.32 -22.15 -23.15
C LYS A 61 74.97 -21.56 -22.71
N SER A 62 74.97 -20.44 -21.99
CA SER A 62 73.74 -19.78 -21.51
C SER A 62 72.91 -19.15 -22.62
N ILE A 63 73.54 -18.69 -23.70
CA ILE A 63 72.85 -18.03 -24.83
C ILE A 63 72.62 -18.98 -26.00
N GLY A 64 73.63 -19.79 -26.33
CA GLY A 64 73.62 -20.69 -27.47
C GLY A 64 73.35 -22.13 -27.04
N SER A 65 74.33 -23.00 -27.28
CA SER A 65 74.26 -24.42 -26.97
C SER A 65 75.58 -24.92 -26.40
N PRO A 66 75.58 -26.05 -25.68
CA PRO A 66 76.82 -26.68 -25.19
C PRO A 66 77.84 -26.95 -26.32
N THR A 67 77.36 -27.25 -27.53
CA THR A 67 78.22 -27.47 -28.71
C THR A 67 78.94 -26.19 -29.13
N ILE A 68 78.24 -25.05 -29.13
CA ILE A 68 78.83 -23.74 -29.45
C ILE A 68 79.90 -23.39 -28.42
N ALA A 69 79.59 -23.57 -27.13
CA ALA A 69 80.54 -23.34 -26.06
C ALA A 69 81.82 -24.17 -26.27
N ARG A 70 81.71 -25.48 -26.49
CA ARG A 70 82.87 -26.37 -26.65
C ARG A 70 83.79 -25.98 -27.81
N ILE A 71 83.22 -25.59 -28.95
CA ILE A 71 84.00 -25.32 -30.17
C ILE A 71 84.58 -23.91 -30.17
N TYR A 72 83.83 -22.92 -29.68
CA TYR A 72 84.16 -21.51 -29.87
C TYR A 72 84.68 -20.80 -28.60
N THR A 73 84.84 -21.52 -27.48
CA THR A 73 85.36 -20.97 -26.23
C THR A 73 86.67 -20.22 -26.43
N ASP A 74 87.66 -20.82 -27.09
CA ASP A 74 88.97 -20.17 -27.27
C ASP A 74 88.87 -18.88 -28.10
N LYS A 75 88.08 -18.91 -29.18
CA LYS A 75 87.86 -17.75 -30.05
C LYS A 75 87.09 -16.64 -29.33
N TYR A 76 86.07 -16.98 -28.55
CA TYR A 76 85.31 -16.03 -27.74
C TYR A 76 86.15 -15.44 -26.63
N THR A 77 87.00 -16.26 -25.99
CA THR A 77 87.93 -15.81 -24.96
C THR A 77 88.88 -14.75 -25.52
N GLN A 78 89.51 -15.01 -26.66
CA GLN A 78 90.46 -14.08 -27.28
C GLN A 78 89.81 -12.78 -27.78
N SER A 79 88.59 -12.87 -28.30
CA SER A 79 87.93 -11.74 -28.97
C SER A 79 87.07 -10.88 -28.05
N VAL A 80 86.49 -11.46 -26.99
CA VAL A 80 85.58 -10.77 -26.07
C VAL A 80 86.15 -10.75 -24.66
N ILE A 81 86.36 -11.91 -24.03
CA ILE A 81 86.70 -11.98 -22.58
C ILE A 81 88.05 -11.34 -22.26
N LYS A 82 89.07 -11.54 -23.11
CA LYS A 82 90.41 -10.93 -22.96
C LYS A 82 90.35 -9.40 -22.93
N ASN A 83 89.38 -8.81 -23.63
CA ASN A 83 89.27 -7.36 -23.75
C ASN A 83 88.48 -6.72 -22.59
N ILE A 84 87.98 -7.53 -21.65
CA ILE A 84 87.31 -7.03 -20.45
C ILE A 84 88.38 -6.68 -19.42
N THR A 85 88.76 -5.40 -19.36
CA THR A 85 89.80 -4.91 -18.43
C THR A 85 89.25 -4.34 -17.13
N GLN A 86 87.93 -4.19 -17.02
CA GLN A 86 87.27 -3.59 -15.86
C GLN A 86 86.97 -4.66 -14.80
N ASP A 87 87.12 -4.31 -13.51
CA ASP A 87 86.75 -5.19 -12.39
C ASP A 87 85.24 -5.33 -12.22
N ASN A 88 84.48 -4.35 -12.71
CA ASN A 88 83.03 -4.32 -12.75
C ASN A 88 82.60 -4.16 -14.22
N TRP A 89 81.86 -5.13 -14.75
CA TRP A 89 81.41 -5.07 -16.14
C TRP A 89 80.02 -5.68 -16.30
N THR A 90 79.33 -5.20 -17.32
CA THR A 90 78.04 -5.72 -17.79
C THR A 90 78.14 -6.00 -19.28
N LEU A 91 77.62 -7.15 -19.71
CA LEU A 91 77.53 -7.52 -21.13
C LEU A 91 76.12 -7.96 -21.46
N GLU A 92 75.53 -7.41 -22.51
CA GLU A 92 74.18 -7.77 -22.90
C GLU A 92 74.13 -9.17 -23.52
N ALA A 93 73.10 -9.95 -23.17
CA ALA A 93 72.85 -11.26 -23.75
C ALA A 93 72.72 -11.20 -25.29
N ILE A 94 72.15 -10.10 -25.80
CA ILE A 94 72.03 -9.83 -27.24
C ILE A 94 73.40 -9.67 -27.90
N GLU A 95 74.38 -9.04 -27.23
CA GLU A 95 75.73 -8.88 -27.77
C GLU A 95 76.44 -10.23 -27.92
N VAL A 96 76.24 -11.13 -26.95
CA VAL A 96 76.73 -12.51 -27.03
C VAL A 96 76.07 -13.25 -28.20
N ALA A 97 74.75 -13.13 -28.36
CA ALA A 97 74.03 -13.74 -29.48
C ALA A 97 74.48 -13.19 -30.84
N LYS A 98 74.67 -11.87 -30.96
CA LYS A 98 75.22 -11.23 -32.16
C LYS A 98 76.62 -11.74 -32.46
N TRP A 99 77.46 -11.88 -31.44
CA TRP A 99 78.80 -12.45 -31.62
C TRP A 99 78.73 -13.89 -32.13
N ILE A 100 77.87 -14.74 -31.57
CA ILE A 100 77.67 -16.13 -32.03
C ILE A 100 77.25 -16.16 -33.50
N ASN A 101 76.25 -15.36 -33.87
CA ASN A 101 75.74 -15.31 -35.24
C ASN A 101 76.78 -14.81 -36.24
N ASN A 102 77.67 -13.90 -35.82
CA ASN A 102 78.70 -13.34 -36.70
C ASN A 102 79.97 -14.20 -36.79
N ASN A 103 80.24 -15.06 -35.81
CA ASN A 103 81.51 -15.79 -35.70
C ASN A 103 81.37 -17.30 -35.87
N THR A 104 80.15 -17.81 -36.00
CA THR A 104 79.81 -19.22 -36.09
C THR A 104 78.72 -19.44 -37.15
N GLU A 105 78.50 -20.69 -37.56
CA GLU A 105 77.39 -21.07 -38.47
C GLU A 105 76.05 -21.22 -37.73
N TYR A 106 76.02 -20.98 -36.42
CA TYR A 106 74.81 -21.09 -35.60
C TYR A 106 74.05 -19.77 -35.61
N ASN A 107 72.72 -19.86 -35.76
CA ASN A 107 71.83 -18.72 -35.71
C ASN A 107 71.00 -18.75 -34.42
N VAL A 108 71.35 -17.88 -33.48
CA VAL A 108 70.56 -17.57 -32.28
C VAL A 108 69.50 -16.53 -32.68
N ALA A 109 68.23 -16.86 -32.49
CA ALA A 109 67.12 -15.98 -32.83
C ALA A 109 67.15 -14.71 -31.96
N ILE A 110 67.38 -13.56 -32.59
CA ILE A 110 67.27 -12.24 -31.96
C ILE A 110 65.89 -11.69 -32.34
N ASN A 111 64.90 -11.85 -31.46
CA ASN A 111 63.57 -11.25 -31.69
C ASN A 111 63.64 -9.75 -31.35
N GLU A 112 63.89 -8.92 -32.36
CA GLU A 112 63.67 -7.47 -32.29
C GLU A 112 62.16 -7.23 -32.38
N ILE A 113 61.50 -7.03 -31.23
CA ILE A 113 60.06 -6.74 -31.19
C ILE A 113 59.83 -5.32 -31.71
N ASN A 114 58.97 -5.19 -32.73
CA ASN A 114 58.61 -3.93 -33.38
C ASN A 114 57.68 -3.09 -32.47
N GLU A 115 58.19 -1.98 -31.92
CA GLU A 115 57.48 -1.15 -30.93
C GLU A 115 56.19 -0.51 -31.48
N GLU A 116 56.08 -0.34 -32.81
CA GLU A 116 54.89 0.20 -33.47
C GLU A 116 53.66 -0.71 -33.34
N GLU A 117 53.85 -2.03 -33.36
CA GLU A 117 52.76 -3.00 -33.30
C GLU A 117 52.18 -3.09 -31.88
N ILE A 118 53.02 -2.89 -30.86
CA ILE A 118 52.59 -2.79 -29.45
C ILE A 118 51.77 -1.51 -29.23
N GLN A 119 52.17 -0.41 -29.86
CA GLN A 119 51.45 0.86 -29.72
C GLN A 119 50.07 0.81 -30.38
N ALA A 120 49.97 0.22 -31.58
CA ALA A 120 48.69 0.02 -32.26
C ALA A 120 47.71 -0.84 -31.44
N GLN A 121 48.19 -1.93 -30.83
CA GLN A 121 47.36 -2.79 -29.97
C GLN A 121 46.86 -2.08 -28.71
N ARG A 122 47.66 -1.16 -28.15
CA ARG A 122 47.25 -0.35 -26.99
C ARG A 122 46.14 0.63 -27.36
N GLU A 123 46.26 1.32 -28.49
CA GLU A 123 45.24 2.26 -28.97
C GLU A 123 43.92 1.55 -29.32
N GLU A 124 43.99 0.37 -29.94
CA GLU A 124 42.80 -0.43 -30.23
C GLU A 124 42.09 -0.89 -28.95
N LYS A 125 42.86 -1.36 -27.96
CA LYS A 125 42.32 -1.76 -26.65
C LYS A 125 41.62 -0.59 -25.96
N GLU A 126 42.23 0.60 -25.97
CA GLU A 126 41.64 1.80 -25.36
C GLU A 126 40.33 2.23 -26.05
N ARG A 127 40.27 2.15 -27.39
CA ARG A 127 39.03 2.42 -28.15
C ARG A 127 37.91 1.44 -27.81
N LEU A 128 38.25 0.16 -27.62
CA LEU A 128 37.30 -0.88 -27.23
C LEU A 128 36.76 -0.64 -25.82
N GLU A 129 37.63 -0.30 -24.88
CA GLU A 129 37.25 0.06 -23.50
C GLU A 129 36.33 1.28 -23.46
N GLN A 130 36.61 2.32 -24.27
CA GLN A 130 35.73 3.49 -24.38
C GLN A 130 34.35 3.15 -24.96
N ARG A 131 34.27 2.26 -25.96
CA ARG A 131 32.98 1.79 -26.50
C ARG A 131 32.17 1.04 -25.45
N LEU A 132 32.82 0.13 -24.72
CA LEU A 132 32.20 -0.65 -23.66
C LEU A 132 31.72 0.23 -22.50
N ALA A 133 32.48 1.27 -22.15
CA ALA A 133 32.08 2.25 -21.15
C ALA A 133 30.82 3.03 -21.58
N ARG A 134 30.76 3.50 -22.84
CA ARG A 134 29.58 4.19 -23.39
C ARG A 134 28.35 3.27 -23.46
N GLU A 135 28.53 2.00 -23.79
CA GLU A 135 27.44 1.03 -23.84
C GLU A 135 26.89 0.73 -22.44
N LYS A 136 27.76 0.55 -21.44
CA LYS A 136 27.34 0.42 -20.03
C LYS A 136 26.61 1.65 -19.51
N GLU A 137 27.04 2.85 -19.91
CA GLU A 137 26.38 4.10 -19.52
C GLU A 137 24.97 4.21 -20.12
N ARG A 138 24.81 3.87 -21.41
CA ARG A 138 23.49 3.79 -22.06
C ARG A 138 22.59 2.75 -21.40
N GLU A 139 23.12 1.57 -21.10
CA GLU A 139 22.35 0.53 -20.42
C GLU A 139 21.90 0.97 -19.01
N ALA A 140 22.75 1.72 -18.30
CA ALA A 140 22.40 2.31 -17.01
C ALA A 140 21.30 3.38 -17.15
N GLN A 141 21.38 4.24 -18.16
CA GLN A 141 20.35 5.24 -18.48
C GLN A 141 19.02 4.57 -18.82
N ASP A 142 19.01 3.56 -19.68
CA ASP A 142 17.79 2.81 -20.05
C ASP A 142 17.16 2.08 -18.85
N LYS A 143 17.98 1.61 -17.90
CA LYS A 143 17.50 1.00 -16.66
C LYS A 143 16.86 2.03 -15.73
N GLU A 144 17.47 3.21 -15.64
CA GLU A 144 16.97 4.31 -14.83
C GLU A 144 15.66 4.87 -15.42
N GLU A 145 15.58 5.06 -16.74
CA GLU A 145 14.35 5.45 -17.41
C GLU A 145 13.22 4.44 -17.20
N ARG A 146 13.52 3.14 -17.29
CA ARG A 146 12.55 2.07 -16.96
C ARG A 146 12.13 2.07 -15.49
N ARG A 147 12.97 2.55 -14.58
CA ARG A 147 12.63 2.70 -13.16
C ARG A 147 11.68 3.90 -12.97
N ILE A 148 12.04 5.05 -13.54
CA ILE A 148 11.23 6.27 -13.49
C ILE A 148 9.86 6.05 -14.12
N GLN A 149 9.79 5.35 -15.26
CA GLN A 149 8.53 5.05 -15.93
C GLN A 149 7.61 4.17 -15.07
N ARG A 150 8.16 3.10 -14.48
CA ARG A 150 7.39 2.23 -13.56
C ARG A 150 6.91 2.97 -12.32
N GLU A 151 7.73 3.87 -11.77
CA GLU A 151 7.32 4.70 -10.65
C GLU A 151 6.19 5.66 -11.03
N LYS A 152 6.26 6.31 -12.21
CA LYS A 152 5.19 7.17 -12.70
C LYS A 152 3.87 6.42 -12.89
N GLU A 153 3.90 5.27 -13.54
CA GLU A 153 2.73 4.41 -13.74
C GLU A 153 2.14 3.94 -12.40
N PHE A 154 2.99 3.63 -11.42
CA PHE A 154 2.56 3.26 -10.08
C PHE A 154 1.85 4.43 -9.37
N GLN A 155 2.41 5.64 -9.42
CA GLN A 155 1.82 6.84 -8.83
C GLN A 155 0.48 7.19 -9.50
N GLU A 156 0.40 7.11 -10.84
CA GLU A 156 -0.83 7.36 -11.59
C GLU A 156 -1.93 6.37 -11.20
N LYS A 157 -1.59 5.09 -11.11
CA LYS A 157 -2.51 4.03 -10.66
C LYS A 157 -3.00 4.23 -9.22
N ILE A 158 -2.15 4.75 -8.33
CA ILE A 158 -2.57 5.11 -6.97
C ILE A 158 -3.55 6.27 -7.00
N GLN A 159 -3.28 7.33 -7.78
CA GLN A 159 -4.17 8.48 -7.89
C GLN A 159 -5.53 8.10 -8.49
N GLU A 160 -5.54 7.23 -9.49
CA GLU A 160 -6.78 6.70 -10.08
C GLU A 160 -7.61 5.94 -9.04
N LYS A 161 -6.98 5.02 -8.29
CA LYS A 161 -7.65 4.28 -7.20
C LYS A 161 -8.16 5.18 -6.08
N LEU A 162 -7.46 6.28 -5.77
CA LEU A 162 -7.93 7.26 -4.79
C LEU A 162 -9.17 7.99 -5.30
N LYS A 163 -9.17 8.45 -6.55
CA LYS A 163 -10.35 9.07 -7.17
C LYS A 163 -11.55 8.13 -7.25
N GLU A 164 -11.32 6.85 -7.57
CA GLU A 164 -12.38 5.83 -7.56
C GLU A 164 -12.98 5.65 -6.16
N ARG A 165 -12.14 5.60 -5.12
CA ARG A 165 -12.59 5.51 -3.73
C ARG A 165 -13.36 6.74 -3.29
N GLU A 166 -12.89 7.94 -3.62
CA GLU A 166 -13.60 9.19 -3.32
C GLU A 166 -14.98 9.23 -4.00
N LEU A 167 -15.06 8.80 -5.26
CA LEU A 167 -16.32 8.70 -5.98
C LEU A 167 -17.27 7.65 -5.37
N ALA A 168 -16.73 6.50 -4.93
CA ALA A 168 -17.52 5.47 -4.26
C ALA A 168 -18.08 5.97 -2.92
N VAL A 169 -17.25 6.61 -2.09
CA VAL A 169 -17.66 7.21 -0.81
C VAL A 169 -18.73 8.27 -1.03
N LYS A 170 -18.58 9.12 -2.05
CA LYS A 170 -19.58 10.13 -2.39
C LYS A 170 -20.92 9.50 -2.79
N LYS A 171 -20.91 8.43 -3.59
CA LYS A 171 -22.12 7.68 -3.96
C LYS A 171 -22.80 7.03 -2.76
N GLU A 172 -22.01 6.44 -1.85
CA GLU A 172 -22.52 5.86 -0.60
C GLU A 172 -23.16 6.93 0.30
N GLN A 173 -22.55 8.11 0.39
CA GLN A 173 -23.11 9.25 1.13
C GLN A 173 -24.44 9.72 0.49
N GLU A 174 -24.47 9.91 -0.83
CA GLU A 174 -25.69 10.31 -1.55
C GLU A 174 -26.82 9.27 -1.39
N GLU A 175 -26.48 7.98 -1.39
CA GLU A 175 -27.44 6.89 -1.16
C GLU A 175 -27.96 6.89 0.28
N HIS A 176 -27.08 7.07 1.27
CA HIS A 176 -27.47 7.19 2.68
C HIS A 176 -28.40 8.39 2.90
N GLU A 177 -28.07 9.56 2.35
CA GLU A 177 -28.93 10.75 2.41
C GLU A 177 -30.28 10.54 1.70
N ARG A 178 -30.33 9.71 0.65
CA ARG A 178 -31.59 9.36 -0.02
C ARG A 178 -32.45 8.47 0.86
N ILE A 179 -31.86 7.47 1.50
CA ILE A 179 -32.54 6.55 2.43
C ILE A 179 -33.08 7.33 3.63
N GLU A 180 -32.26 8.20 4.23
CA GLU A 180 -32.66 9.01 5.38
C GLU A 180 -33.84 9.93 5.06
N ARG A 181 -33.82 10.60 3.89
CA ARG A 181 -34.94 11.43 3.42
C ARG A 181 -36.23 10.61 3.20
N GLU A 182 -36.13 9.41 2.64
CA GLU A 182 -37.29 8.54 2.45
C GLU A 182 -37.85 8.07 3.80
N GLU A 183 -36.99 7.67 4.75
CA GLU A 183 -37.43 7.32 6.09
C GLU A 183 -38.12 8.49 6.81
N GLU A 184 -37.57 9.70 6.71
CA GLU A 184 -38.17 10.89 7.30
C GLU A 184 -39.54 11.19 6.70
N PHE A 185 -39.67 11.08 5.37
CA PHE A 185 -40.95 11.23 4.68
C PHE A 185 -41.99 10.19 5.16
N GLN A 186 -41.61 8.92 5.28
CA GLN A 186 -42.50 7.88 5.80
C GLN A 186 -42.89 8.12 7.27
N ARG A 187 -41.97 8.62 8.10
CA ARG A 187 -42.26 9.01 9.50
C ARG A 187 -43.26 10.16 9.56
N GLN A 188 -43.09 11.21 8.74
CA GLN A 188 -44.03 12.33 8.68
C GLN A 188 -45.42 11.88 8.25
N LYS A 189 -45.50 11.08 7.19
CA LYS A 189 -46.78 10.51 6.71
C LYS A 189 -47.49 9.68 7.78
N LYS A 190 -46.73 8.91 8.57
CA LYS A 190 -47.27 8.14 9.69
C LYS A 190 -47.78 9.04 10.83
N ILE A 191 -47.07 10.13 11.14
CA ILE A 191 -47.51 11.11 12.14
C ILE A 191 -48.82 11.76 11.71
N GLU A 192 -48.91 12.23 10.46
CA GLU A 192 -50.12 12.86 9.92
C GLU A 192 -51.34 11.90 10.00
N SER A 193 -51.15 10.64 9.62
CA SER A 193 -52.19 9.60 9.77
C SER A 193 -52.62 9.39 11.23
N LEU A 194 -51.69 9.42 12.18
CA LEU A 194 -52.01 9.26 13.61
C LEU A 194 -52.71 10.49 14.18
N GLU A 195 -52.37 11.69 13.70
CA GLU A 195 -53.04 12.93 14.08
C GLU A 195 -54.49 12.95 13.60
N ASP A 196 -54.75 12.51 12.36
CA ASP A 196 -56.10 12.34 11.83
C ASP A 196 -56.92 11.33 12.64
N GLU A 197 -56.34 10.16 12.96
CA GLU A 197 -56.97 9.17 13.82
C GLU A 197 -57.28 9.73 15.22
N ALA A 198 -56.37 10.49 15.82
CA ALA A 198 -56.56 11.13 17.11
C ALA A 198 -57.67 12.18 17.07
N GLN A 199 -57.76 12.98 16.00
CA GLN A 199 -58.86 13.94 15.80
C GLN A 199 -60.22 13.23 15.66
N VAL A 200 -60.28 12.14 14.90
CA VAL A 200 -61.49 11.33 14.75
C VAL A 200 -61.90 10.72 16.10
N ALA A 201 -60.94 10.18 16.86
CA ALA A 201 -61.19 9.63 18.19
C ALA A 201 -61.69 10.69 19.18
N ALA A 202 -61.11 11.90 19.14
CA ALA A 202 -61.54 13.03 19.98
C ALA A 202 -62.98 13.45 19.67
N LYS A 203 -63.34 13.59 18.38
CA LYS A 203 -64.72 13.89 17.95
C LYS A 203 -65.68 12.78 18.36
N ALA A 204 -65.31 11.52 18.20
CA ALA A 204 -66.13 10.38 18.62
C ALA A 204 -66.40 10.41 20.14
N LYS A 205 -65.39 10.74 20.95
CA LYS A 205 -65.54 10.91 22.41
C LYS A 205 -66.49 12.06 22.75
N GLU A 206 -66.39 13.19 22.04
CA GLU A 206 -67.30 14.32 22.22
C GLU A 206 -68.76 13.94 21.90
N TYR A 207 -69.00 13.27 20.77
CA TYR A 207 -70.34 12.81 20.40
C TYR A 207 -70.90 11.82 21.42
N LYS A 208 -70.07 10.88 21.91
CA LYS A 208 -70.47 9.95 22.97
C LYS A 208 -70.94 10.68 24.24
N ASN A 209 -70.22 11.72 24.65
CA ASN A 209 -70.60 12.53 25.81
C ASN A 209 -71.90 13.29 25.59
N ARG A 210 -72.12 13.84 24.39
CA ARG A 210 -73.39 14.50 24.03
C ARG A 210 -74.57 13.52 24.07
N ILE A 211 -74.40 12.31 23.54
CA ILE A 211 -75.42 11.25 23.59
C ILE A 211 -75.79 10.93 25.06
N ILE A 212 -74.80 10.74 25.92
CA ILE A 212 -75.03 10.48 27.36
C ILE A 212 -75.82 11.63 28.01
N LYS A 213 -75.47 12.88 27.68
CA LYS A 213 -76.19 14.06 28.19
C LYS A 213 -77.67 14.04 27.78
N TYR A 214 -77.96 13.84 26.49
CA TYR A 214 -79.33 13.79 26.00
C TYR A 214 -80.13 12.62 26.57
N GLN A 215 -79.50 11.45 26.75
CA GLN A 215 -80.14 10.32 27.42
C GLN A 215 -80.54 10.66 28.86
N ASN A 216 -79.71 11.39 29.60
CA ASN A 216 -80.02 11.81 30.96
C ASN A 216 -81.14 12.87 30.98
N GLU A 217 -81.15 13.79 30.03
CA GLU A 217 -82.25 14.76 29.88
C GLU A 217 -83.57 14.06 29.55
N LEU A 218 -83.58 13.10 28.62
CA LEU A 218 -84.75 12.28 28.30
C LEU A 218 -85.29 11.54 29.52
N LYS A 219 -84.40 10.96 30.35
CA LYS A 219 -84.80 10.34 31.63
C LYS A 219 -85.50 11.34 32.55
N LYS A 220 -84.96 12.56 32.68
CA LYS A 220 -85.59 13.63 33.49
C LYS A 220 -86.98 14.00 32.96
N TYR A 221 -87.11 14.17 31.65
CA TYR A 221 -88.40 14.47 31.03
C TYR A 221 -89.42 13.35 31.24
N LYS A 222 -89.01 12.08 31.15
CA LYS A 222 -89.87 10.93 31.42
C LYS A 222 -90.39 10.94 32.87
N VAL A 223 -89.54 11.27 33.83
CA VAL A 223 -89.95 11.41 35.24
C VAL A 223 -90.98 12.53 35.40
N LYS A 224 -90.75 13.71 34.80
CA LYS A 224 -91.72 14.82 34.84
C LYS A 224 -93.05 14.45 34.19
N LEU A 225 -93.01 13.75 33.07
CA LEU A 225 -94.21 13.31 32.35
C LEU A 225 -95.05 12.36 33.23
N ASN A 226 -94.40 11.44 33.94
CA ASN A 226 -95.08 10.57 34.91
C ASN A 226 -95.67 11.38 36.08
N GLN A 227 -94.97 12.41 36.57
CA GLN A 227 -95.49 13.29 37.63
C GLN A 227 -96.76 14.01 37.17
N TYR A 228 -96.75 14.62 35.98
CA TYR A 228 -97.93 15.28 35.42
C TYR A 228 -99.07 14.30 35.18
N GLN A 229 -98.78 13.08 34.74
CA GLN A 229 -99.82 12.05 34.58
C GLN A 229 -100.49 11.72 35.93
N ASN A 230 -99.69 11.55 37.00
CA ASN A 230 -100.23 11.32 38.34
C ASN A 230 -101.09 12.49 38.84
N GLU A 231 -100.69 13.73 38.57
CA GLU A 231 -101.48 14.93 38.90
C GLU A 231 -102.81 14.96 38.15
N ILE A 232 -102.80 14.66 36.85
CA ILE A 232 -104.01 14.55 36.03
C ILE A 232 -104.95 13.48 36.60
N ASP A 233 -104.43 12.32 36.98
CA ASP A 233 -105.25 11.23 37.52
C ASP A 233 -105.83 11.60 38.89
N LYS A 234 -105.09 12.33 39.72
CA LYS A 234 -105.59 12.90 40.97
C LYS A 234 -106.74 13.90 40.73
N TYR A 235 -106.57 14.84 39.80
CA TYR A 235 -107.62 15.81 39.49
C TYR A 235 -108.88 15.15 38.90
N LYS A 236 -108.72 14.10 38.07
CA LYS A 236 -109.86 13.32 37.59
C LYS A 236 -110.65 12.67 38.73
N LEU A 237 -109.95 12.12 39.72
CA LEU A 237 -110.58 11.52 40.89
C LEU A 237 -111.35 12.56 41.72
N GLU A 238 -110.72 13.72 42.00
CA GLU A 238 -111.37 14.83 42.72
C GLU A 238 -112.62 15.34 41.97
N MET A 239 -112.55 15.42 40.64
CA MET A 239 -113.69 15.81 39.80
C MET A 239 -114.86 14.81 39.90
N GLU A 240 -114.60 13.51 39.91
CA GLU A 240 -115.66 12.50 40.04
C GLU A 240 -116.30 12.54 41.43
N GLN A 241 -115.49 12.69 42.49
CA GLN A 241 -116.00 12.86 43.87
C GLN A 241 -116.89 14.10 44.01
N ASN A 242 -116.49 15.24 43.44
CA ASN A 242 -117.29 16.46 43.46
C ASN A 242 -118.62 16.31 42.70
N LYS A 243 -118.62 15.52 41.62
CA LYS A 243 -119.82 15.22 40.85
C LYS A 243 -120.79 14.33 41.63
N GLU A 244 -120.28 13.31 42.33
CA GLU A 244 -121.08 12.48 43.24
C GLU A 244 -121.72 13.34 44.34
N LEU A 245 -120.94 14.19 45.01
CA LEU A 245 -121.43 15.11 46.04
C LEU A 245 -122.51 16.06 45.50
N LEU A 246 -122.33 16.59 44.28
CA LEU A 246 -123.32 17.44 43.64
C LEU A 246 -124.64 16.69 43.39
N ASP A 247 -124.57 15.44 42.96
CA ASP A 247 -125.76 14.62 42.71
C ASP A 247 -126.46 14.19 44.01
N GLU A 248 -125.71 13.94 45.10
CA GLU A 248 -126.26 13.78 46.45
C GLU A 248 -127.02 15.02 46.91
N GLN A 249 -126.40 16.21 46.80
CA GLN A 249 -127.01 17.49 47.17
C GLN A 249 -128.27 17.78 46.35
N LYS A 250 -128.25 17.51 45.04
CA LYS A 250 -129.46 17.63 44.18
C LYS A 250 -130.58 16.71 44.68
N THR A 251 -130.24 15.48 45.04
CA THR A 251 -131.19 14.50 45.57
C THR A 251 -131.79 14.98 46.90
N GLU A 252 -130.98 15.54 47.78
CA GLU A 252 -131.42 16.10 49.07
C GLU A 252 -132.33 17.32 48.89
N ILE A 253 -131.96 18.25 48.01
CA ILE A 253 -132.81 19.39 47.62
C ILE A 253 -134.15 18.89 47.08
N GLN A 254 -134.16 17.83 46.28
CA GLN A 254 -135.39 17.26 45.75
C GLN A 254 -136.27 16.68 46.86
N LYS A 255 -135.69 15.98 47.84
CA LYS A 255 -136.42 15.50 49.04
C LYS A 255 -137.04 16.66 49.82
N TYR A 256 -136.30 17.75 50.06
CA TYR A 256 -136.83 18.93 50.72
C TYR A 256 -137.95 19.60 49.93
N LYS A 257 -137.83 19.70 48.61
CA LYS A 257 -138.91 20.21 47.74
C LYS A 257 -140.17 19.38 47.88
N GLU A 258 -140.07 18.05 47.88
CA GLU A 258 -141.22 17.17 48.09
C GLU A 258 -141.81 17.31 49.50
N PHE A 259 -140.97 17.40 50.53
CA PHE A 259 -141.41 17.63 51.91
C PHE A 259 -142.18 18.95 52.07
N ILE A 260 -141.67 20.05 51.51
CA ILE A 260 -142.35 21.36 51.53
C ILE A 260 -143.71 21.29 50.84
N LYS A 261 -143.83 20.56 49.71
CA LYS A 261 -145.12 20.33 49.05
C LYS A 261 -146.10 19.60 49.97
N LEU A 262 -145.63 18.56 50.68
CA LEU A 262 -146.46 17.76 51.60
C LEU A 262 -146.97 18.55 52.82
N LEU A 263 -146.20 19.52 53.33
CA LEU A 263 -146.64 20.37 54.45
C LEU A 263 -147.93 21.13 54.13
N ASN A 264 -148.27 21.34 52.85
CA ASN A 264 -149.50 22.01 52.41
C ASN A 264 -149.77 23.29 53.22
N ILE A 265 -148.73 24.13 53.32
CA ILE A 265 -148.72 25.37 54.10
C ILE A 265 -149.98 26.23 53.85
N PRO A 266 -150.49 26.39 52.60
CA PRO A 266 -151.73 27.11 52.37
C PRO A 266 -152.96 26.51 53.09
N ALA A 267 -153.06 25.18 53.17
CA ALA A 267 -154.14 24.52 53.90
C ALA A 267 -153.98 24.67 55.42
N LEU A 268 -152.76 24.54 55.95
CA LEU A 268 -152.49 24.78 57.37
C LEU A 268 -152.79 26.23 57.78
N TYR A 269 -152.40 27.20 56.95
CA TYR A 269 -152.65 28.63 57.17
C TYR A 269 -154.15 28.96 57.16
N LYS A 270 -154.92 28.39 56.23
CA LYS A 270 -156.40 28.49 56.23
C LYS A 270 -157.00 27.93 57.54
N LYS A 271 -156.52 26.79 58.02
CA LYS A 271 -156.98 26.18 59.28
C LYS A 271 -156.68 27.07 60.49
N PHE A 272 -155.49 27.70 60.53
CA PHE A 272 -155.09 28.61 61.60
C PHE A 272 -155.90 29.91 61.63
N ILE A 273 -156.14 30.55 60.46
CA ILE A 273 -157.00 31.75 60.38
C ILE A 273 -158.41 31.46 60.90
N ASN A 274 -158.95 30.27 60.61
CA ASN A 274 -160.28 29.89 61.07
C ASN A 274 -160.33 29.63 62.59
N LEU A 275 -159.22 29.23 63.22
CA LEU A 275 -159.12 29.03 64.67
C LEU A 275 -159.07 30.36 65.46
N ASN A 276 -158.45 31.41 64.92
CA ASN A 276 -158.35 32.73 65.59
C ASN A 276 -159.60 33.63 65.41
N LYS A 277 -160.61 33.17 64.68
CA LYS A 277 -161.91 33.87 64.51
C LYS A 277 -163.01 33.31 65.41
N SER A 278 -162.67 32.37 66.30
CA SER A 278 -163.56 31.79 67.31
C SER A 278 -163.11 32.19 68.71
#